data_AF-A0AA36DMM6-F1
#
_entry.id   AF-A0AA36DMM6-F1
#
_cell.length_a   1.000
_cell.length_b   1.000
_cell.length_c   1.000
_cell.angle_alpha   90.00
_cell.angle_beta   90.00
_cell.angle_gamma   90.00
#
_symmetry.space_group_name_H-M   'P 1'
#
loop_
_entity.id
_entity.type
_entity.pdbx_description
1 polymer ?
#
loop_
_entity_poly.entity_id
_entity_poly.type
_entity_poly.pdbx_seq_one_letter_code
_entity_poly.pdbx_strand_id
1 'polypeptide(L)'
;MEASQTIDADSLLFTLNKSPMREEYESLERGETTAEEFDPLFTHFYNKQHQRKEKVIPIISSVIEGIHDKTILPEMATLLKDLRIVGIKTALLTNNCYVDRARLSPTIPKNIENHFDVVVESCRVGMRKPEYAIYRHVCNQLKVKPKECLLLDDLATNIKAARTIGITTIKTTPSLKDETDYIRQKLAAFFNIPSYARELPVKSA
;
A
#
# COMPACT_ATOMS: atom_id res chain seq x y z
N MET A 1 -30.33 13.07 27.46
CA MET A 1 -29.31 13.50 26.49
C MET A 1 -28.14 12.56 26.65
N GLU A 2 -28.09 11.48 25.86
CA GLU A 2 -26.89 10.64 25.82
C GLU A 2 -25.78 11.46 25.16
N ALA A 3 -24.66 11.59 25.86
CA ALA A 3 -23.48 12.24 25.32
C ALA A 3 -23.10 11.52 24.03
N SER A 4 -23.01 12.26 22.92
CA SER A 4 -22.40 11.78 21.69
C SER A 4 -20.95 11.43 22.01
N GLN A 5 -20.70 10.16 22.35
CA GLN A 5 -19.35 9.66 22.57
C GLN A 5 -18.56 9.92 21.29
N THR A 6 -17.42 10.58 21.35
CA THR A 6 -16.59 10.84 20.17
C THR A 6 -16.11 9.51 19.59
N ILE A 7 -16.14 9.34 18.27
CA ILE A 7 -15.52 8.18 17.60
C ILE A 7 -14.01 8.36 17.68
N ASP A 8 -13.32 7.43 18.32
CA ASP A 8 -11.85 7.38 18.38
C ASP A 8 -11.27 6.35 17.38
N ALA A 9 -10.00 6.52 17.01
CA ALA A 9 -9.36 5.66 16.02
C ALA A 9 -9.18 4.20 16.51
N ASP A 10 -8.97 4.00 17.80
CA ASP A 10 -8.73 2.66 18.36
C ASP A 10 -10.01 1.82 18.32
N SER A 11 -11.18 2.40 18.61
CA SER A 11 -12.46 1.71 18.50
C SER A 11 -12.83 1.35 17.06
N LEU A 12 -12.51 2.21 16.09
CA LEU A 12 -12.67 1.91 14.67
C LEU A 12 -11.79 0.72 14.25
N LEU A 13 -10.50 0.77 14.60
CA LEU A 13 -9.54 -0.29 14.31
C LEU A 13 -9.91 -1.61 14.98
N PHE A 14 -10.39 -1.55 16.23
CA PHE A 14 -10.85 -2.73 16.95
C PHE A 14 -12.01 -3.41 16.23
N THR A 15 -12.98 -2.62 15.76
CA THR A 15 -14.14 -3.14 15.01
C THR A 15 -13.72 -3.71 13.66
N LEU A 16 -12.84 -3.00 12.93
CA LEU A 16 -12.34 -3.41 11.61
C LEU A 16 -11.60 -4.76 11.66
N ASN A 17 -10.89 -5.03 12.75
CA ASN A 17 -10.10 -6.25 12.91
C ASN A 17 -10.89 -7.43 13.51
N LYS A 18 -12.20 -7.27 13.74
CA LYS A 18 -13.05 -8.32 14.32
C LYS A 18 -13.95 -8.94 13.26
N SER A 19 -14.17 -10.24 13.34
CA SER A 19 -15.10 -10.94 12.43
C SER A 19 -16.55 -10.46 12.65
N PRO A 20 -17.35 -10.24 11.59
CA PRO A 20 -17.03 -10.48 10.17
C PRO A 20 -16.38 -9.29 9.43
N MET A 21 -16.14 -8.16 10.09
CA MET A 21 -15.60 -6.94 9.43
C MET A 21 -14.20 -7.13 8.89
N ARG A 22 -13.41 -8.02 9.50
CA ARG A 22 -12.08 -8.33 8.98
C ARG A 22 -12.17 -8.96 7.59
N GLU A 23 -13.08 -9.91 7.39
CA GLU A 23 -13.30 -10.62 6.14
C GLU A 23 -13.90 -9.69 5.07
N GLU A 24 -14.83 -8.82 5.46
CA GLU A 24 -15.38 -7.78 4.57
C GLU A 24 -14.30 -6.79 4.11
N TYR A 25 -13.40 -6.39 5.02
CA TYR A 25 -12.28 -5.50 4.69
C TYR A 25 -11.28 -6.18 3.75
N GLU A 26 -11.04 -7.48 3.91
CA GLU A 26 -10.20 -8.23 2.97
C GLU A 26 -10.85 -8.36 1.59
N SER A 27 -12.17 -8.55 1.54
CA SER A 27 -12.97 -8.58 0.31
C SER A 27 -12.91 -7.24 -0.42
N LEU A 28 -12.95 -6.14 0.34
CA LEU A 28 -12.76 -4.78 -0.15
C LEU A 28 -11.36 -4.58 -0.77
N GLU A 29 -10.31 -5.04 -0.09
CA GLU A 29 -8.94 -4.99 -0.63
C GLU A 29 -8.77 -5.89 -1.88
N ARG A 30 -9.54 -6.97 -2.04
CA ARG A 30 -9.57 -7.78 -3.27
C ARG A 30 -10.46 -7.19 -4.37
N GLY A 31 -11.20 -6.11 -4.11
CA GLY A 31 -12.09 -5.48 -5.10
C GLY A 31 -13.38 -6.26 -5.36
N GLU A 32 -13.76 -7.14 -4.42
CA GLU A 32 -15.01 -7.91 -4.43
C GLU A 32 -16.21 -7.04 -4.02
N THR A 33 -15.95 -5.99 -3.23
CA THR A 33 -16.90 -4.96 -2.79
C THR A 33 -16.28 -3.56 -2.96
N THR A 34 -17.00 -2.50 -2.61
CA THR A 34 -16.55 -1.10 -2.70
C THR A 34 -16.73 -0.36 -1.37
N ALA A 35 -16.10 0.81 -1.22
CA ALA A 35 -16.27 1.66 -0.04
C ALA A 35 -17.74 2.09 0.15
N GLU A 36 -18.44 2.37 -0.96
CA GLU A 36 -19.87 2.67 -1.01
C GLU A 36 -20.72 1.56 -0.36
N GLU A 37 -20.31 0.30 -0.47
CA GLU A 37 -20.98 -0.86 0.12
C GLU A 37 -20.48 -1.16 1.54
N PHE A 38 -19.17 -1.00 1.77
CA PHE A 38 -18.50 -1.33 3.01
C PHE A 38 -18.81 -0.34 4.15
N ASP A 39 -18.78 0.98 3.90
CA ASP A 39 -18.94 1.99 4.95
C ASP A 39 -20.30 1.88 5.69
N PRO A 40 -21.45 1.67 4.99
CA PRO A 40 -22.73 1.41 5.67
C PRO A 40 -22.75 0.12 6.49
N LEU A 41 -22.13 -0.95 5.96
CA LEU A 41 -22.04 -2.24 6.64
C LEU A 41 -21.21 -2.11 7.92
N PHE A 42 -20.02 -1.52 7.82
CA PHE A 42 -19.15 -1.23 8.95
C PHE A 42 -19.87 -0.41 10.01
N THR A 43 -20.59 0.65 9.59
CA THR A 43 -21.38 1.51 10.49
C THR A 43 -22.41 0.71 11.28
N HIS A 44 -23.11 -0.23 10.64
CA HIS A 44 -24.08 -1.09 11.33
C HIS A 44 -23.42 -1.91 12.44
N PHE A 45 -22.28 -2.56 12.14
CA PHE A 45 -21.55 -3.38 13.11
C PHE A 45 -20.96 -2.54 14.24
N TYR A 46 -20.34 -1.39 13.91
CA TYR A 46 -19.79 -0.46 14.88
C TYR A 46 -20.87 0.06 15.84
N ASN A 47 -22.00 0.53 15.29
CA ASN A 47 -23.13 1.01 16.10
C ASN A 47 -23.64 -0.06 17.05
N LYS A 48 -23.81 -1.31 16.57
CA LYS A 48 -24.25 -2.43 17.41
C LYS A 48 -23.25 -2.74 18.54
N GLN A 49 -21.96 -2.72 18.24
CA GLN A 49 -20.91 -3.01 19.21
C GLN A 49 -20.80 -1.93 20.30
N HIS A 50 -21.00 -0.67 19.92
CA HIS A 50 -20.80 0.48 20.81
C HIS A 50 -22.10 1.09 21.33
N GLN A 51 -23.26 0.46 21.07
CA GLN A 51 -24.59 0.95 21.47
C GLN A 51 -24.89 2.36 20.95
N ARG A 52 -24.48 2.64 19.72
CA ARG A 52 -24.65 3.93 19.03
C ARG A 52 -25.74 3.85 17.96
N LYS A 53 -26.13 5.01 17.44
CA LYS A 53 -27.11 5.16 16.35
C LYS A 53 -26.70 6.21 15.33
N GLU A 54 -25.42 6.25 14.99
CA GLU A 54 -24.89 7.25 14.07
C GLU A 54 -25.30 6.97 12.63
N LYS A 55 -25.23 8.03 11.82
CA LYS A 55 -25.23 7.94 10.35
C LYS A 55 -23.92 7.29 9.87
N VAL A 56 -23.89 6.94 8.58
CA VAL A 56 -22.73 6.30 7.93
C VAL A 56 -21.41 6.94 8.35
N ILE A 57 -20.49 6.13 8.85
CA ILE A 57 -19.10 6.48 9.17
C ILE A 57 -18.26 6.21 7.91
N PRO A 58 -17.82 7.23 7.17
CA PRO A 58 -17.15 7.08 5.88
C PRO A 58 -15.67 6.70 6.03
N ILE A 59 -15.38 5.60 6.73
CA ILE A 59 -14.00 5.25 7.11
C ILE A 59 -13.11 4.95 5.90
N ILE A 60 -13.64 4.31 4.86
CA ILE A 60 -12.86 3.97 3.68
C ILE A 60 -12.98 5.06 2.62
N SER A 61 -14.20 5.52 2.33
CA SER A 61 -14.43 6.54 1.30
C SER A 61 -13.62 7.81 1.57
N SER A 62 -13.62 8.31 2.82
CA SER A 62 -12.82 9.50 3.18
C SER A 62 -11.31 9.29 3.05
N VAL A 63 -10.81 8.08 3.31
CA VAL A 63 -9.38 7.76 3.19
C VAL A 63 -8.97 7.73 1.72
N ILE A 64 -9.75 7.08 0.85
CA ILE A 64 -9.41 6.93 -0.56
C ILE A 64 -9.62 8.23 -1.35
N GLU A 65 -10.67 9.01 -1.06
CA GLU A 65 -10.87 10.33 -1.67
C GLU A 65 -9.67 11.25 -1.40
N GLY A 66 -9.10 11.18 -0.20
CA GLY A 66 -7.91 11.94 0.17
C GLY A 66 -6.59 11.42 -0.43
N ILE A 67 -6.58 10.29 -1.15
CA ILE A 67 -5.36 9.73 -1.76
C ILE A 67 -5.05 10.38 -3.10
N HIS A 68 -6.05 10.80 -3.88
CA HIS A 68 -5.85 11.24 -5.26
C HIS A 68 -4.86 12.42 -5.37
N ASP A 69 -5.01 13.39 -4.46
CA ASP A 69 -4.21 14.62 -4.43
C ASP A 69 -2.88 14.47 -3.67
N LYS A 70 -2.59 13.28 -3.13
CA LYS A 70 -1.30 13.03 -2.50
C LYS A 70 -0.21 12.98 -3.57
N THR A 71 0.98 13.39 -3.18
CA THR A 71 2.17 13.27 -4.01
C THR A 71 3.14 12.31 -3.36
N ILE A 72 3.96 11.67 -4.20
CA ILE A 72 5.08 10.86 -3.71
C ILE A 72 6.07 11.77 -2.98
N LEU A 73 6.68 11.25 -1.91
CA LEU A 73 7.75 11.95 -1.22
C LEU A 73 8.90 12.26 -2.20
N PRO A 74 9.42 13.50 -2.27
CA PRO A 74 10.49 13.88 -3.20
C PRO A 74 11.73 12.99 -3.12
N GLU A 75 12.09 12.56 -1.91
CA GLU A 75 13.23 11.69 -1.65
C GLU A 75 13.02 10.28 -2.23
N MET A 76 11.79 9.77 -2.16
CA MET A 76 11.40 8.50 -2.78
C MET A 76 11.35 8.62 -4.31
N ALA A 77 10.82 9.72 -4.84
CA ALA A 77 10.82 9.98 -6.29
C ALA A 77 12.25 10.01 -6.84
N THR A 78 13.17 10.65 -6.11
CA THR A 78 14.59 10.70 -6.46
C THR A 78 15.21 9.30 -6.40
N LEU A 79 14.92 8.52 -5.35
CA LEU A 79 15.39 7.15 -5.24
C LEU A 79 14.93 6.26 -6.40
N LEU A 80 13.64 6.31 -6.75
CA LEU A 80 13.10 5.54 -7.87
C LEU A 80 13.75 5.92 -9.20
N LYS A 81 14.04 7.21 -9.41
CA LYS A 81 14.78 7.69 -10.58
C LYS A 81 16.20 7.12 -10.61
N ASP A 82 16.93 7.16 -9.49
CA ASP A 82 18.29 6.64 -9.39
C ASP A 82 18.33 5.13 -9.69
N LEU A 83 17.38 4.36 -9.13
CA LEU A 83 17.24 2.92 -9.38
C LEU A 83 17.00 2.64 -10.86
N ARG A 84 16.12 3.40 -11.52
CA ARG A 84 15.86 3.25 -12.95
C ARG A 84 17.10 3.55 -13.80
N ILE A 85 17.90 4.56 -13.44
CA ILE A 85 19.14 4.90 -14.17
C ILE A 85 20.14 3.74 -14.15
N VAL A 86 20.25 3.02 -13.03
CA VAL A 86 21.14 1.86 -12.91
C VAL A 86 20.51 0.54 -13.40
N GLY A 87 19.32 0.60 -14.01
CA GLY A 87 18.65 -0.54 -14.62
C GLY A 87 17.89 -1.44 -13.63
N ILE A 88 17.66 -1.00 -12.39
CA ILE A 88 16.85 -1.72 -11.42
C ILE A 88 15.38 -1.42 -11.70
N LYS A 89 14.60 -2.48 -11.89
CA LYS A 89 13.15 -2.36 -12.12
C LYS A 89 12.42 -2.07 -10.81
N THR A 90 11.42 -1.21 -10.87
CA THR A 90 10.63 -0.80 -9.70
C THR A 90 9.15 -1.16 -9.87
N ALA A 91 8.50 -1.54 -8.77
CA ALA A 91 7.06 -1.77 -8.76
C ALA A 91 6.38 -1.13 -7.55
N LEU A 92 5.17 -0.61 -7.76
CA LEU A 92 4.24 -0.27 -6.70
C LEU A 92 3.34 -1.48 -6.43
N LEU A 93 3.31 -1.95 -5.19
CA LEU A 93 2.39 -3.01 -4.73
C LEU A 93 1.59 -2.51 -3.52
N THR A 94 0.32 -2.20 -3.74
CA THR A 94 -0.53 -1.57 -2.72
C THR A 94 -1.83 -2.33 -2.53
N ASN A 95 -2.26 -2.44 -1.27
CA ASN A 95 -3.63 -2.85 -0.96
C ASN A 95 -4.48 -1.59 -1.00
N ASN A 96 -5.34 -1.45 -2.01
CA ASN A 96 -6.29 -0.35 -2.17
C ASN A 96 -7.66 -0.92 -2.58
N CYS A 97 -8.68 -0.07 -2.62
CA CYS A 97 -10.04 -0.47 -2.90
C CYS A 97 -10.77 0.55 -3.78
N TYR A 98 -11.86 0.10 -4.41
CA TYR A 98 -12.73 0.97 -5.18
C TYR A 98 -13.63 1.78 -4.24
N VAL A 99 -13.80 3.07 -4.54
CA VAL A 99 -14.71 3.93 -3.77
C VAL A 99 -16.16 3.63 -4.14
N ASP A 100 -16.47 3.71 -5.43
CA ASP A 100 -17.82 3.60 -5.98
C ASP A 100 -18.00 2.32 -6.80
N ARG A 101 -19.26 1.85 -6.91
CA ARG A 101 -19.61 0.67 -7.72
C ARG A 101 -19.29 0.82 -9.20
N ALA A 102 -19.29 2.05 -9.73
CA ALA A 102 -18.92 2.30 -11.12
C ALA A 102 -17.40 2.20 -11.35
N ARG A 103 -16.60 2.15 -10.26
CA ARG A 103 -15.14 2.01 -10.26
C ARG A 103 -14.45 3.12 -11.06
N LEU A 104 -15.07 4.30 -11.08
CA LEU A 104 -14.57 5.47 -11.82
C LEU A 104 -13.61 6.31 -10.99
N SER A 105 -13.75 6.26 -9.66
CA SER A 105 -12.86 6.99 -8.76
C SER A 105 -11.43 6.44 -8.80
N PRO A 106 -10.42 7.32 -8.71
CA PRO A 106 -9.03 6.92 -8.64
C PRO A 106 -8.76 6.12 -7.36
N THR A 107 -7.93 5.09 -7.48
CA THR A 107 -7.57 4.17 -6.40
C THR A 107 -6.14 4.38 -5.92
N ILE A 108 -5.38 5.24 -6.58
CA ILE A 108 -3.99 5.62 -6.30
C ILE A 108 -3.78 7.12 -6.58
N PRO A 109 -2.71 7.74 -6.03
CA PRO A 109 -2.41 9.13 -6.30
C PRO A 109 -2.17 9.42 -7.77
N LYS A 110 -2.48 10.65 -8.19
CA LYS A 110 -2.30 11.07 -9.59
C LYS A 110 -0.85 10.94 -10.04
N ASN A 111 -0.63 10.43 -11.25
CA ASN A 111 0.68 10.31 -11.91
C ASN A 111 1.69 9.40 -11.19
N ILE A 112 1.30 8.66 -10.15
CA ILE A 112 2.21 7.81 -9.39
C ILE A 112 2.82 6.72 -10.26
N GLU A 113 2.08 6.25 -11.26
CA GLU A 113 2.48 5.24 -12.24
C GLU A 113 3.71 5.64 -13.04
N ASN A 114 3.98 6.94 -13.21
CA ASN A 114 5.15 7.43 -13.95
C ASN A 114 6.49 7.10 -13.25
N HIS A 115 6.44 6.80 -11.94
CA HIS A 115 7.62 6.50 -11.13
C HIS A 115 7.99 5.01 -11.11
N PHE A 116 7.12 4.14 -11.60
CA PHE A 116 7.29 2.68 -11.52
C PHE A 116 7.27 2.03 -12.89
N ASP A 117 7.90 0.87 -13.02
CA ASP A 117 7.81 0.05 -14.24
C ASP A 117 6.56 -0.83 -14.23
N VAL A 118 6.08 -1.19 -13.03
CA VAL A 118 4.87 -1.99 -12.81
C VAL A 118 4.06 -1.39 -11.66
N VAL A 119 2.74 -1.29 -11.82
CA VAL A 119 1.83 -0.93 -10.74
C VAL A 119 0.83 -2.06 -10.54
N VAL A 120 0.76 -2.58 -9.32
CA VAL A 120 -0.18 -3.61 -8.89
C VAL A 120 -1.02 -3.08 -7.73
N GLU A 121 -2.31 -2.95 -8.00
CA GLU A 121 -3.33 -2.56 -7.04
C GLU A 121 -4.17 -3.81 -6.71
N SER A 122 -4.26 -4.14 -5.43
CA SER A 122 -4.92 -5.36 -4.96
C SER A 122 -6.35 -5.54 -5.52
N CYS A 123 -7.16 -4.48 -5.47
CA CYS A 123 -8.55 -4.50 -5.92
C CYS A 123 -8.71 -4.71 -7.43
N ARG A 124 -7.68 -4.40 -8.23
CA ARG A 124 -7.69 -4.60 -9.68
C ARG A 124 -7.31 -6.03 -10.06
N VAL A 125 -6.51 -6.71 -9.24
CA VAL A 125 -5.99 -8.04 -9.54
C VAL A 125 -6.68 -9.17 -8.76
N GLY A 126 -7.62 -8.84 -7.86
CA GLY A 126 -8.36 -9.85 -7.10
C GLY A 126 -7.53 -10.59 -6.05
N MET A 127 -6.40 -10.01 -5.65
CA MET A 127 -5.47 -10.57 -4.67
C MET A 127 -5.03 -9.46 -3.74
N ARG A 128 -4.57 -9.78 -2.53
CA ARG A 128 -4.07 -8.78 -1.56
C ARG A 128 -2.80 -9.23 -0.86
N LYS A 129 -1.99 -8.28 -0.38
CA LYS A 129 -0.98 -8.61 0.64
C LYS A 129 -1.71 -9.03 1.93
N PRO A 130 -1.31 -10.10 2.64
CA PRO A 130 -0.05 -10.85 2.52
C PRO A 130 -0.17 -12.20 1.76
N GLU A 131 -1.09 -12.34 0.81
CA GLU A 131 -1.24 -13.58 0.03
C GLU A 131 -0.03 -13.82 -0.87
N TYR A 132 0.52 -15.03 -0.89
CA TYR A 132 1.72 -15.33 -1.70
C TYR A 132 1.52 -15.08 -3.20
N ALA A 133 0.28 -15.22 -3.69
CA ALA A 133 -0.06 -15.05 -5.09
C ALA A 133 0.25 -13.63 -5.60
N ILE A 134 -0.04 -12.58 -4.82
CA ILE A 134 0.16 -11.20 -5.26
C ILE A 134 1.64 -10.86 -5.45
N TYR A 135 2.52 -11.36 -4.57
CA TYR A 135 3.95 -11.14 -4.70
C TYR A 135 4.51 -11.87 -5.93
N ARG A 136 4.07 -13.12 -6.18
CA ARG A 136 4.45 -13.86 -7.39
C ARG A 136 3.96 -13.16 -8.65
N HIS A 137 2.75 -12.59 -8.60
CA HIS A 137 2.19 -11.81 -9.70
C HIS A 137 3.07 -10.60 -10.04
N VAL A 138 3.52 -9.82 -9.04
CA VAL A 138 4.46 -8.71 -9.25
C VAL A 138 5.79 -9.20 -9.84
N CYS A 139 6.39 -10.26 -9.27
CA CYS A 139 7.64 -10.82 -9.81
C CYS A 139 7.50 -11.25 -11.28
N ASN A 140 6.37 -11.85 -11.64
CA ASN A 140 6.09 -12.26 -13.02
C ASN A 140 5.96 -11.06 -13.97
N GLN A 141 5.26 -10.00 -13.57
CA GLN A 141 5.15 -8.77 -14.35
C GLN A 141 6.52 -8.11 -14.56
N LEU A 142 7.35 -8.07 -13.51
CA LEU A 142 8.72 -7.56 -13.57
C LEU A 142 9.68 -8.49 -14.33
N LYS A 143 9.29 -9.76 -14.57
CA LYS A 143 10.13 -10.81 -15.15
C LYS A 143 11.40 -11.07 -14.33
N VAL A 144 11.25 -11.21 -13.02
CA VAL A 144 12.33 -11.47 -12.06
C VAL A 144 11.94 -12.60 -11.10
N LYS A 145 12.92 -13.22 -10.45
CA LYS A 145 12.70 -14.22 -9.41
C LYS A 145 12.50 -13.52 -8.06
N PRO A 146 11.73 -14.11 -7.11
CA PRO A 146 11.57 -13.55 -5.76
C PRO A 146 12.89 -13.19 -5.06
N LYS A 147 13.93 -14.03 -5.23
CA LYS A 147 15.27 -13.81 -4.66
C LYS A 147 16.04 -12.61 -5.22
N GLU A 148 15.57 -12.05 -6.33
CA GLU A 148 16.13 -10.84 -6.98
C GLU A 148 15.36 -9.59 -6.56
N CYS A 149 14.34 -9.72 -5.71
CA CYS A 149 13.49 -8.63 -5.28
C CYS A 149 13.81 -8.17 -3.85
N LEU A 150 13.61 -6.88 -3.61
CA LEU A 150 13.56 -6.27 -2.29
C LEU A 150 12.20 -5.56 -2.12
N LEU A 151 11.48 -5.85 -1.03
CA LEU A 151 10.21 -5.22 -0.67
C LEU A 151 10.41 -4.23 0.47
N LEU A 152 9.85 -3.02 0.31
CA LEU A 152 9.62 -2.04 1.36
C LEU A 152 8.14 -2.10 1.77
N ASP A 153 7.84 -2.34 3.05
CA ASP A 153 6.47 -2.39 3.56
C ASP A 153 6.47 -2.09 5.08
N ASP A 154 5.44 -1.41 5.58
CA ASP A 154 5.32 -1.04 6.98
C ASP A 154 4.69 -2.14 7.83
N LEU A 155 3.92 -3.05 7.21
CA LEU A 155 3.22 -4.12 7.91
C LEU A 155 4.08 -5.37 8.06
N ALA A 156 4.29 -5.78 9.32
CA ALA A 156 5.09 -6.96 9.64
C ALA A 156 4.55 -8.27 9.02
N THR A 157 3.23 -8.36 8.82
CA THR A 157 2.57 -9.49 8.16
C THR A 157 2.96 -9.59 6.69
N ASN A 158 2.99 -8.47 5.97
CA ASN A 158 3.42 -8.39 4.58
C ASN A 158 4.90 -8.75 4.44
N ILE A 159 5.73 -8.20 5.34
CA ILE A 159 7.17 -8.50 5.42
C ILE A 159 7.41 -10.00 5.62
N LYS A 160 6.70 -10.63 6.56
CA LYS A 160 6.83 -12.07 6.82
C LYS A 160 6.44 -12.92 5.61
N ALA A 161 5.34 -12.56 4.93
CA ALA A 161 4.87 -13.32 3.79
C ALA A 161 5.81 -13.22 2.58
N ALA A 162 6.28 -12.01 2.25
CA ALA A 162 7.25 -11.80 1.17
C ALA A 162 8.55 -12.56 1.43
N ARG A 163 9.07 -12.52 2.67
CA ARG A 163 10.27 -13.26 3.06
C ARG A 163 10.12 -14.77 2.90
N THR A 164 8.93 -15.30 3.19
CA THR A 164 8.66 -16.75 3.08
C THR A 164 8.85 -17.27 1.66
N ILE A 165 8.61 -16.44 0.64
CA ILE A 165 8.80 -16.83 -0.77
C ILE A 165 10.16 -16.40 -1.33
N GLY A 166 11.08 -15.92 -0.49
CA GLY A 166 12.45 -15.57 -0.85
C GLY A 166 12.69 -14.11 -1.24
N ILE A 167 11.72 -13.21 -1.01
CA ILE A 167 11.93 -11.77 -1.24
C ILE A 167 12.71 -11.17 -0.06
N THR A 168 13.74 -10.38 -0.34
CA THR A 168 14.43 -9.58 0.69
C THR A 168 13.51 -8.47 1.16
N THR A 169 13.48 -8.15 2.46
CA THR A 169 12.47 -7.23 3.00
C THR A 169 13.09 -6.18 3.90
N ILE A 170 12.62 -4.93 3.81
CA ILE A 170 12.88 -3.87 4.77
C ILE A 170 11.53 -3.42 5.34
N LYS A 171 11.39 -3.50 6.67
CA LYS A 171 10.23 -2.94 7.35
C LYS A 171 10.44 -1.43 7.49
N THR A 172 9.53 -0.63 6.97
CA THR A 172 9.58 0.83 7.08
C THR A 172 8.70 1.34 8.21
N THR A 173 8.98 2.53 8.72
CA THR A 173 8.06 3.27 9.59
C THR A 173 7.34 4.38 8.82
N PRO A 174 6.20 4.90 9.33
CA PRO A 174 5.48 5.99 8.68
C PRO A 174 6.30 7.29 8.52
N SER A 175 7.33 7.50 9.35
CA SER A 175 8.26 8.63 9.23
C SER A 175 9.42 8.30 8.28
N LEU A 176 9.10 8.08 7.01
CA LEU A 176 10.07 7.73 5.95
C LEU A 176 11.18 8.76 5.71
N LYS A 177 11.02 9.99 6.23
CA LYS A 177 12.01 11.06 6.06
C LYS A 177 13.37 10.70 6.68
N ASP A 178 13.36 9.98 7.81
CA ASP A 178 14.58 9.63 8.55
C ASP A 178 15.19 8.29 8.09
N GLU A 179 14.50 7.54 7.22
CA GLU A 179 14.91 6.19 6.80
C GLU A 179 15.46 6.12 5.35
N THR A 180 15.39 7.22 4.58
CA THR A 180 15.74 7.16 3.16
C THR A 180 17.22 6.79 2.93
N ASP A 181 18.15 7.30 3.75
CA ASP A 181 19.56 6.94 3.66
C ASP A 181 19.82 5.47 4.01
N TYR A 182 19.11 4.97 5.02
CA TYR A 182 19.17 3.56 5.40
C TYR A 182 18.64 2.66 4.28
N ILE A 183 17.50 3.02 3.68
CA ILE A 183 16.93 2.32 2.52
C ILE A 183 17.90 2.34 1.35
N ARG A 184 18.49 3.50 1.03
CA ARG A 184 19.52 3.65 -0.01
C ARG A 184 20.72 2.74 0.24
N GLN A 185 21.24 2.71 1.46
CA GLN A 185 22.37 1.85 1.82
C GLN A 185 22.04 0.37 1.63
N LYS A 186 20.85 -0.07 2.06
CA LYS A 186 20.41 -1.45 1.91
C LYS A 186 20.20 -1.83 0.44
N LEU A 187 19.62 -0.94 -0.37
CA LEU A 187 19.46 -1.14 -1.81
C LEU A 187 20.82 -1.23 -2.50
N ALA A 188 21.75 -0.33 -2.18
CA ALA A 188 23.09 -0.35 -2.76
C ALA A 188 23.83 -1.64 -2.42
N ALA A 189 23.75 -2.10 -1.16
CA ALA A 189 24.35 -3.37 -0.75
C ALA A 189 23.69 -4.59 -1.43
N PHE A 190 22.36 -4.59 -1.57
CA PHE A 190 21.64 -5.72 -2.16
C PHE A 190 21.88 -5.85 -3.67
N PHE A 191 21.86 -4.73 -4.40
CA PHE A 191 22.05 -4.70 -5.85
C PHE A 191 23.52 -4.47 -6.29
N ASN A 192 24.46 -4.42 -5.34
CA ASN A 192 25.87 -4.10 -5.57
C ASN A 192 26.07 -2.78 -6.36
N ILE A 193 25.29 -1.74 -6.03
CA ILE A 193 25.42 -0.42 -6.63
C ILE A 193 26.67 0.27 -6.04
N PRO A 194 27.66 0.68 -6.85
CA PRO A 194 28.86 1.31 -6.33
C PRO A 194 28.58 2.63 -5.59
N SER A 195 29.28 2.89 -4.49
CA SER A 195 29.07 4.06 -3.62
C SER A 195 29.33 5.41 -4.32
N TYR A 196 30.11 5.43 -5.40
CA TYR A 196 30.36 6.63 -6.22
C TYR A 196 29.21 6.98 -7.17
N ALA A 197 28.17 6.14 -7.27
CA ALA A 197 26.96 6.43 -8.05
C ALA A 197 26.07 7.52 -7.44
N ARG A 198 26.51 8.23 -6.38
CA ARG A 198 25.78 9.38 -5.83
C ARG A 198 25.78 10.59 -6.77
N GLU A 199 26.73 10.66 -7.70
CA GLU A 199 26.72 11.61 -8.82
C GLU A 199 26.90 10.79 -10.11
N LEU A 200 25.80 10.26 -10.64
CA LEU A 200 25.85 9.60 -11.94
C LEU A 200 25.90 10.69 -13.03
N PRO A 201 26.93 10.72 -13.88
CA PRO A 201 26.97 11.66 -14.99
C PRO A 201 25.77 11.39 -15.88
N VAL A 202 25.01 12.45 -16.17
CA VAL A 202 24.08 12.47 -17.28
C VAL A 202 24.87 11.99 -18.49
N LYS A 203 24.48 10.88 -19.12
CA LYS A 203 25.05 10.49 -20.41
C LYS A 203 24.84 11.66 -21.35
N SER A 204 25.89 12.40 -21.66
CA SER A 204 25.91 13.33 -22.76
C SER A 204 25.65 12.52 -24.03
N ALA A 205 24.58 12.87 -24.74
CA ALA A 205 24.30 12.40 -26.08
C ALA A 205 25.43 12.78 -27.04
#